data_AF-A0A812L871-F1
#
_entry.id   AF-A0A812L871-F1
#
_cell.length_a   1.000
_cell.length_b   1.000
_cell.length_c   1.000
_cell.angle_alpha   90.00
_cell.angle_beta   90.00
_cell.angle_gamma   90.00
#
_symmetry.space_group_name_H-M   'P 1'
#
loop_
_entity.id
_entity.type
_entity.pdbx_description
1 polymer ?
#
loop_
_entity_poly.entity_id
_entity_poly.type
_entity_poly.pdbx_seq_one_letter_code
_entity_poly.pdbx_strand_id
1 'polypeptide(L)'
;MLFGLAALGVVGCSVDVALLIQEGICVTPLHFFVLFLHLLYSLALLYLDGPIIRIHWGLICRNELNQEWKQDEFWVAPGESRTPAKELDVEEYNALLDSDSLVYDASRNHFDQGMVRNCWTFWFTERSGSLGEW
;
A
#
# COMPACT_ATOMS: atom_id res chain seq x y z
N MET A 1 -8.47 2.60 -8.33
CA MET A 1 -7.43 2.55 -9.39
C MET A 1 -6.30 1.59 -9.01
N LEU A 2 -5.52 1.86 -7.95
CA LEU A 2 -4.39 1.00 -7.51
C LEU A 2 -4.77 -0.46 -7.22
N PHE A 3 -5.85 -0.71 -6.48
CA PHE A 3 -6.35 -2.08 -6.25
C PHE A 3 -6.75 -2.80 -7.56
N GLY A 4 -7.28 -2.06 -8.52
CA GLY A 4 -7.61 -2.60 -9.84
C GLY A 4 -6.36 -2.98 -10.63
N LEU A 5 -5.31 -2.16 -10.59
CA LEU A 5 -4.01 -2.46 -11.21
C LEU A 5 -3.36 -3.69 -10.58
N ALA A 6 -3.37 -3.79 -9.25
CA ALA A 6 -2.87 -4.96 -8.52
C ALA A 6 -3.62 -6.24 -8.91
N ALA A 7 -4.96 -6.17 -8.95
CA ALA A 7 -5.79 -7.29 -9.35
C ALA A 7 -5.53 -7.71 -10.80
N LEU A 8 -5.39 -6.75 -11.72
CA LEU A 8 -5.03 -7.01 -13.11
C LEU A 8 -3.66 -7.68 -13.22
N GLY A 9 -2.67 -7.23 -12.45
CA GLY A 9 -1.33 -7.84 -12.42
C GLY A 9 -1.37 -9.29 -11.93
N VAL A 10 -2.07 -9.57 -10.83
CA VAL A 10 -2.18 -10.92 -10.25
C VAL A 10 -2.93 -11.87 -11.20
N VAL A 11 -4.07 -11.43 -11.74
CA VAL A 11 -4.87 -12.23 -12.68
C VAL A 11 -4.09 -12.45 -13.97
N GLY A 12 -3.45 -11.41 -14.51
CA GLY A 12 -2.61 -11.49 -15.71
C GLY A 12 -1.47 -12.49 -15.57
N CYS A 13 -0.70 -12.40 -14.48
CA CYS A 13 0.38 -13.36 -14.21
C CYS A 13 -0.16 -14.80 -14.09
N SER A 14 -1.33 -14.98 -13.46
CA SER A 14 -1.95 -16.30 -13.32
C SER A 14 -2.34 -16.89 -14.68
N VAL A 15 -2.87 -16.07 -15.58
CA VAL A 15 -3.20 -16.46 -16.96
C VAL A 15 -1.94 -16.78 -17.75
N ASP A 16 -0.89 -15.98 -17.66
CA ASP A 16 0.38 -16.23 -18.34
C ASP A 16 1.01 -17.55 -17.91
N VAL A 17 0.98 -17.86 -16.61
CA VAL A 17 1.47 -19.15 -16.09
C VAL A 17 0.65 -20.31 -16.64
N ALA A 18 -0.68 -20.19 -16.66
CA ALA A 18 -1.55 -21.22 -17.22
C ALA A 18 -1.28 -21.45 -18.71
N LEU A 19 -1.10 -20.37 -19.48
CA LEU A 19 -0.75 -20.43 -20.90
C LEU A 19 0.63 -21.03 -21.11
N LEU A 20 1.66 -20.66 -20.32
CA LEU A 20 3.00 -21.25 -20.43
C LEU A 20 3.01 -22.76 -20.17
N ILE A 21 2.21 -23.23 -19.19
CA ILE A 21 2.04 -24.66 -18.90
C ILE A 21 1.37 -25.38 -20.09
N GLN A 22 0.34 -24.76 -20.67
CA GLN A 22 -0.37 -25.31 -21.82
C GLN A 22 0.50 -25.35 -23.10
N GLU A 23 1.25 -24.27 -23.35
CA GLU A 23 2.04 -24.05 -24.56
C GLU A 23 3.34 -24.85 -24.58
N GLY A 24 3.91 -25.15 -23.40
CA GLY A 24 5.10 -25.99 -23.24
C GLY A 24 4.96 -27.42 -23.82
N ILE A 25 3.76 -27.81 -24.24
CA ILE A 25 3.45 -29.13 -24.77
C ILE A 25 3.49 -29.17 -26.31
N CYS A 26 3.23 -28.08 -27.05
CA CYS A 26 2.92 -28.18 -28.50
C CYS A 26 3.21 -26.94 -29.39
N VAL A 27 3.87 -25.87 -28.95
CA VAL A 27 3.80 -24.57 -29.66
C VAL A 27 5.17 -23.99 -30.08
N THR A 28 5.14 -22.99 -30.97
CA THR A 28 6.36 -22.41 -31.55
C THR A 28 7.19 -21.66 -30.49
N PRO A 29 8.54 -21.78 -30.52
CA PRO A 29 9.42 -21.15 -29.53
C PRO A 29 9.22 -19.64 -29.35
N LEU A 30 8.77 -18.94 -30.40
CA LEU A 30 8.52 -17.51 -30.37
C LEU A 30 7.34 -17.14 -29.44
N HIS A 31 6.23 -17.88 -29.48
CA HIS A 31 5.08 -17.61 -28.60
C HIS A 31 5.45 -17.84 -27.13
N PHE A 32 6.15 -18.95 -26.86
CA PHE A 32 6.67 -19.24 -25.53
C PHE A 32 7.57 -18.11 -25.02
N PHE A 33 8.49 -17.63 -25.85
CA PHE A 33 9.39 -16.54 -25.48
C PHE A 33 8.65 -15.23 -25.20
N VAL A 34 7.67 -14.86 -26.02
CA VAL A 34 6.85 -13.65 -25.82
C VAL A 34 6.02 -13.74 -24.54
N LEU A 35 5.37 -14.88 -24.29
CA LEU A 35 4.60 -15.11 -23.06
C LEU A 35 5.50 -15.06 -21.81
N PHE A 36 6.69 -15.64 -21.89
CA PHE A 36 7.66 -15.59 -20.80
C PHE A 36 8.12 -14.15 -20.50
N LEU A 37 8.40 -13.36 -21.54
CA LEU A 37 8.75 -11.94 -21.37
C LEU A 37 7.59 -11.13 -20.80
N HIS A 38 6.35 -11.41 -21.22
CA HIS A 38 5.16 -10.77 -20.69
C HIS A 38 5.00 -11.06 -19.19
N LEU A 39 5.13 -12.33 -18.79
CA LEU A 39 5.10 -12.73 -17.38
C LEU A 39 6.18 -12.00 -16.56
N LEU A 40 7.43 -11.97 -17.04
CA LEU A 40 8.51 -11.25 -16.35
C LEU A 40 8.21 -9.76 -16.20
N TYR A 41 7.68 -9.13 -17.25
CA TYR A 41 7.29 -7.73 -17.22
C TYR A 41 6.17 -7.47 -16.20
N SER A 42 5.13 -8.30 -16.18
CA SER A 42 4.01 -8.18 -15.23
C SER A 42 4.46 -8.42 -13.79
N LEU A 43 5.36 -9.37 -13.54
CA LEU A 43 5.95 -9.59 -12.22
C LEU A 43 6.79 -8.40 -11.75
N ALA A 44 7.58 -7.79 -12.65
CA ALA A 44 8.36 -6.61 -12.33
C ALA A 44 7.45 -5.41 -11.98
N LEU A 45 6.36 -5.20 -12.73
CA LEU A 45 5.36 -4.18 -12.39
C LEU A 45 4.72 -4.44 -11.03
N LEU A 46 4.27 -5.68 -10.77
CA LEU A 46 3.63 -6.03 -9.50
C LEU A 46 4.57 -5.82 -8.30
N TYR A 47 5.86 -6.12 -8.48
CA TYR A 47 6.90 -5.87 -7.47
C TYR A 47 7.05 -4.37 -7.16
N LEU A 48 7.08 -3.52 -8.19
CA LEU A 48 7.20 -2.07 -8.04
C LEU A 48 5.95 -1.45 -7.44
N ASP A 49 4.76 -1.96 -7.77
CA ASP A 49 3.48 -1.47 -7.25
C ASP A 49 3.23 -1.89 -5.79
N GLY A 50 3.81 -3.00 -5.35
CA GLY A 50 3.61 -3.57 -4.02
C GLY A 50 3.78 -2.58 -2.87
N PRO A 51 4.92 -1.87 -2.75
CA PRO A 51 5.12 -0.84 -1.73
C PRO A 51 4.07 0.28 -1.78
N ILE A 52 3.68 0.71 -2.97
CA ILE A 52 2.68 1.78 -3.16
C ILE A 52 1.32 1.32 -2.64
N ILE A 53 0.93 0.09 -2.96
CA ILE A 53 -0.32 -0.52 -2.46
C ILE A 53 -0.28 -0.64 -0.94
N ARG A 54 0.85 -1.06 -0.36
CA ARG A 54 1.02 -1.17 1.10
C ARG A 54 0.81 0.18 1.79
N ILE A 55 1.37 1.26 1.26
CA ILE A 55 1.18 2.61 1.80
C ILE A 55 -0.29 3.01 1.71
N HIS A 56 -0.90 2.94 0.53
CA HIS A 56 -2.30 3.35 0.35
C HIS A 56 -3.28 2.53 1.19
N TRP A 57 -3.04 1.22 1.31
CA TRP A 57 -3.82 0.37 2.18
C TRP A 57 -3.71 0.81 3.64
N GLY A 58 -2.49 1.09 4.11
CA GLY A 58 -2.25 1.62 5.46
C GLY A 58 -3.01 2.93 5.71
N LEU A 59 -2.94 3.88 4.77
CA LEU A 59 -3.66 5.15 4.83
C LEU A 59 -5.17 4.95 4.97
N ILE A 60 -5.76 4.08 4.13
CA ILE A 60 -7.19 3.77 4.18
C ILE A 60 -7.55 3.09 5.52
N CYS A 61 -6.73 2.13 5.96
CA CYS A 61 -6.99 1.39 7.20
C CYS A 61 -6.95 2.29 8.44
N ARG A 62 -6.12 3.33 8.44
CA ARG A 62 -5.96 4.28 9.55
C ARG A 62 -6.81 5.54 9.39
N ASN A 63 -7.50 5.69 8.26
CA ASN A 63 -8.18 6.93 7.89
C ASN A 63 -7.24 8.15 7.99
N GLU A 64 -6.06 8.01 7.39
CA GLU A 64 -4.97 8.99 7.42
C GLU A 64 -4.77 9.56 6.01
N LEU A 65 -4.66 10.88 5.90
CA LEU A 65 -4.35 11.56 4.65
C LEU A 65 -2.87 11.40 4.28
N ASN A 66 -2.58 11.42 2.99
CA ASN A 66 -1.19 11.36 2.51
C ASN A 66 -0.33 12.53 3.01
N GLN A 67 -0.92 13.70 3.25
CA GLN A 67 -0.19 14.83 3.82
C GLN A 67 0.14 14.62 5.30
N GLU A 68 -0.79 14.08 6.08
CA GLU A 68 -0.60 13.75 7.50
C GLU A 68 0.46 12.66 7.67
N TRP A 69 0.40 11.62 6.84
CA TRP A 69 1.41 10.55 6.81
C TRP A 69 2.80 11.07 6.46
N LYS A 70 2.93 11.94 5.46
CA LYS A 70 4.23 12.55 5.09
C LYS A 70 4.83 13.45 6.16
N GLN A 71 4.01 13.89 7.10
CA GLN A 71 4.43 14.73 8.21
C GLN A 71 4.51 13.94 9.52
N ASP A 72 4.28 12.63 9.50
CA ASP A 72 4.32 11.76 10.67
C ASP A 72 3.43 12.25 11.82
N GLU A 73 2.26 12.79 11.48
CA GLU A 73 1.39 13.52 12.42
C GLU A 73 0.86 12.67 13.58
N PHE A 74 0.59 11.39 13.28
CA PHE A 74 0.06 10.42 14.23
C PHE A 74 1.08 9.36 14.63
N TRP A 75 2.36 9.59 14.34
CA TRP A 75 3.43 8.64 14.62
C TRP A 75 4.23 9.08 15.84
N VAL A 76 4.68 8.10 16.62
CA VAL A 76 5.37 8.31 17.89
C VAL A 76 6.60 7.42 18.01
N ALA A 77 7.56 7.86 18.82
CA ALA A 77 8.66 7.02 19.24
C ALA A 77 8.16 5.79 20.02
N PRO A 78 8.80 4.61 19.84
CA PRO A 78 8.47 3.44 20.63
C PRO A 78 8.87 3.65 22.11
N GLY A 79 8.05 3.17 23.04
CA GLY A 79 8.32 3.27 24.48
C GLY A 79 7.14 3.83 25.28
N GLU A 80 7.36 4.07 26.57
CA GLU A 80 6.30 4.55 27.49
C GLU A 80 5.93 6.01 27.26
N SER A 81 6.88 6.86 26.84
CA SER A 81 6.63 8.29 26.65
C SER A 81 5.80 8.59 25.40
N ARG A 82 5.81 7.68 24.40
CA ARG A 82 5.13 7.84 23.09
C ARG A 82 5.30 9.24 22.51
N THR A 83 6.53 9.74 22.55
CA THR A 83 6.86 11.10 22.12
C THR A 83 6.46 11.28 20.65
N PRO A 84 5.71 12.34 20.29
CA PRO A 84 5.34 12.61 18.90
C PRO A 84 6.57 12.71 17.99
N ALA A 85 6.50 12.12 16.79
CA ALA A 85 7.61 12.15 15.83
C ALA A 85 8.04 13.59 15.49
N LYS A 86 7.08 14.52 15.35
CA LYS A 86 7.33 15.96 15.12
C LYS A 86 8.05 16.68 16.27
N GLU A 87 8.05 16.10 17.48
CA GLU A 87 8.68 16.68 18.67
C GLU A 87 10.03 16.06 18.99
N LEU A 88 10.45 15.03 18.23
CA LEU A 88 11.76 14.42 18.39
C LEU A 88 12.86 15.35 17.88
N ASP A 89 14.03 15.21 18.49
CA ASP A 89 15.25 15.80 17.97
C ASP A 89 15.61 15.17 16.61
N VAL A 90 16.29 15.93 15.74
CA VAL A 90 16.51 15.51 14.34
C VAL A 90 17.32 14.22 14.27
N GLU A 91 18.33 14.08 15.12
CA GLU A 91 19.19 12.90 15.21
C GLU A 91 18.39 11.67 15.66
N GLU A 92 17.52 11.82 16.66
CA GLU A 92 16.67 10.73 17.18
C GLU A 92 15.61 10.33 16.14
N TYR A 93 14.94 11.30 15.55
CA TYR A 93 13.97 11.08 14.49
C TYR A 93 14.57 10.30 13.32
N ASN A 94 15.75 10.73 12.83
CA ASN A 94 16.43 10.04 11.73
C ASN A 94 16.83 8.61 12.10
N ALA A 95 17.33 8.38 13.32
CA ALA A 95 17.68 7.03 13.77
C ALA A 95 16.45 6.10 13.85
N LEU A 96 15.30 6.61 14.29
CA LEU A 96 14.06 5.84 14.35
C LEU A 96 13.48 5.60 12.95
N LEU A 97 13.58 6.57 12.05
CA LEU A 97 13.14 6.45 10.67
C LEU A 97 13.99 5.43 9.89
N ASP A 98 15.31 5.48 10.02
CA ASP A 98 16.24 4.54 9.37
C ASP A 98 16.05 3.09 9.87
N SER A 99 15.56 2.93 11.10
CA SER A 99 15.26 1.63 11.71
C SER A 99 13.80 1.18 11.56
N ASP A 100 12.95 1.96 10.87
CA ASP A 100 11.50 1.72 10.71
C ASP A 100 10.79 1.43 12.05
N SER A 101 11.17 2.17 13.10
CA SER A 101 10.75 1.89 14.49
C SER A 101 9.69 2.86 15.03
N LEU A 102 9.31 3.87 14.24
CA LEU A 102 8.16 4.73 14.57
C LEU A 102 6.88 3.90 14.62
N VAL A 103 6.02 4.21 15.60
CA VAL A 103 4.79 3.48 15.84
C VAL A 103 3.60 4.41 15.61
N TYR A 104 2.61 3.94 14.87
CA TYR A 104 1.35 4.65 14.71
C TYR A 104 0.55 4.67 16.01
N ASP A 105 0.06 5.84 16.41
CA ASP A 105 -0.78 6.02 17.59
C ASP A 105 -2.21 6.45 17.19
N ALA A 106 -3.11 5.47 17.14
CA ALA A 106 -4.52 5.67 16.81
C ALA A 106 -5.24 6.64 17.75
N SER A 107 -4.78 6.82 19.00
CA SER A 107 -5.43 7.74 19.94
C SER A 107 -5.34 9.21 19.52
N ARG A 108 -4.39 9.53 18.63
CA ARG A 108 -4.14 10.87 18.11
C ARG A 108 -4.91 11.16 16.83
N ASN A 109 -5.30 10.12 16.11
CA ASN A 109 -6.16 10.26 14.94
C ASN A 109 -7.63 10.08 15.34
N HIS A 110 -8.32 11.19 15.60
CA HIS A 110 -9.74 11.14 15.94
C HIS A 110 -10.64 10.63 14.80
N PHE A 111 -10.12 10.56 13.56
CA PHE A 111 -10.80 9.96 12.42
C PHE A 111 -10.56 8.45 12.30
N ASP A 112 -9.59 7.88 13.02
CA ASP A 112 -9.39 6.45 13.04
C ASP A 112 -10.46 5.77 13.90
N GLN A 113 -11.42 5.14 13.24
CA GLN A 113 -12.49 4.38 13.89
C GLN A 113 -12.28 2.87 13.80
N GLY A 114 -11.04 2.46 13.54
CA GLY A 114 -10.63 1.09 13.32
C GLY A 114 -10.73 0.64 11.87
N MET A 115 -9.80 -0.24 11.48
CA MET A 115 -9.57 -0.71 10.11
C MET A 115 -10.86 -1.06 9.34
N VAL A 116 -11.74 -1.88 9.94
CA VAL A 116 -12.95 -2.35 9.25
C VAL A 116 -13.87 -1.19 8.90
N ARG A 117 -14.09 -0.27 9.84
CA ARG A 117 -14.99 0.87 9.66
C ARG A 117 -14.39 1.91 8.70
N ASN A 118 -13.09 2.17 8.81
CA ASN A 118 -12.39 3.08 7.92
C ASN A 118 -12.43 2.58 6.47
N CYS A 119 -12.09 1.30 6.26
CA CYS A 119 -12.17 0.66 4.94
C CYS A 119 -13.60 0.67 4.38
N TRP A 120 -14.60 0.30 5.19
CA TRP A 120 -15.99 0.33 4.75
C TRP A 120 -16.42 1.73 4.32
N THR A 121 -16.07 2.73 5.12
CA THR A 121 -16.40 4.13 4.85
C THR A 121 -15.75 4.60 3.54
N PHE A 122 -14.47 4.28 3.34
CA PHE A 122 -13.75 4.66 2.13
C PHE A 122 -14.36 4.05 0.85
N TRP A 123 -14.78 2.78 0.89
CA TRP A 123 -15.25 2.06 -0.30
C TRP A 123 -16.74 2.23 -0.59
N PHE A 124 -17.57 2.41 0.44
CA PHE A 124 -19.03 2.28 0.33
C PHE A 124 -19.81 3.50 0.81
N THR A 125 -19.18 4.49 1.42
CA THR A 125 -19.86 5.75 1.77
C THR A 125 -19.72 6.74 0.63
N GLU A 126 -20.86 7.22 0.12
CA GLU A 126 -20.87 8.30 -0.85
C GLU A 126 -20.28 9.57 -0.22
N ARG A 127 -19.35 10.21 -0.93
CA ARG A 127 -18.80 11.50 -0.52
C ARG A 127 -19.77 12.63 -0.91
N SER A 128 -21.00 12.58 -0.41
CA SER A 128 -22.01 13.58 -0.71
C SER A 128 -21.88 14.79 0.22
N GLY A 129 -21.18 15.83 -0.23
CA GLY A 129 -21.44 17.21 0.21
C GLY A 129 -20.63 17.81 1.37
N SER A 130 -19.69 17.12 2.03
CA SER A 130 -18.73 17.79 2.93
C SER A 130 -17.43 18.12 2.18
N LEU A 131 -17.41 19.30 1.56
CA LEU A 131 -16.17 19.98 1.19
C LEU A 131 -15.42 20.35 2.48
N GLY A 132 -14.51 19.49 2.94
CA GLY A 132 -13.38 19.92 3.77
C GLY A 132 -13.58 19.96 5.29
N GLU A 133 -14.50 19.19 5.85
CA GLU A 133 -14.53 18.94 7.31
C GLU A 133 -14.37 17.44 7.59
N TRP A 134 -13.19 16.94 7.24
CA TRP A 134 -12.53 15.79 7.86
C TRP A 134 -11.15 16.36 8.20
#